data_AF-A0A0B9H3R1-F1
#
_entry.id   AF-A0A0B9H3R1-F1
#
_cell.length_a   1.000
_cell.length_b   1.000
_cell.length_c   1.000
_cell.angle_alpha   90.00
_cell.angle_beta   90.00
_cell.angle_gamma   90.00
#
_symmetry.space_group_name_H-M   'P 1'
#
loop_
_entity.id
_entity.type
_entity.pdbx_description
1 polymer ?
#
loop_
_entity_poly.entity_id
_entity_poly.type
_entity_poly.pdbx_seq_one_letter_code
_entity_poly.pdbx_strand_id
1 'polypeptide(L)'
;MSSLKVLTATAVIVMSSSAFADIRVADTHNGAWVTVTENGQPAANATVSVANVPQQRQSYKTDENGRVFIPLTLENSRSIKYKATTEGGKQSSRFAFHSTNK
;
A
#
# COMPACT_ATOMS: atom_id res chain seq x y z
N MET A 1 23.35 -11.53 46.74
CA MET A 1 23.52 -10.91 45.41
C MET A 1 22.85 -11.82 44.40
N SER A 2 21.61 -11.55 43.99
CA SER A 2 20.91 -12.38 42.99
C SER A 2 21.19 -11.84 41.59
N SER A 3 21.86 -12.64 40.77
CA SER A 3 22.16 -12.35 39.36
C SER A 3 20.93 -12.57 38.50
N LEU A 4 20.41 -11.53 37.86
CA LEU A 4 19.34 -11.61 36.87
C LEU A 4 19.93 -12.08 35.53
N LYS A 5 19.57 -13.29 35.09
CA LYS A 5 19.96 -13.82 33.77
C LYS A 5 19.00 -13.28 32.72
N VAL A 6 19.48 -12.38 31.87
CA VAL A 6 18.70 -11.83 30.75
C VAL A 6 18.74 -12.82 29.59
N LEU A 7 17.60 -13.44 29.28
CA LEU A 7 17.41 -14.22 28.06
C LEU A 7 16.88 -13.30 26.96
N THR A 8 17.70 -13.03 25.95
CA THR A 8 17.28 -12.35 24.72
C THR A 8 16.43 -13.30 23.87
N ALA A 9 15.13 -13.05 23.81
CA ALA A 9 14.22 -13.74 22.90
C ALA A 9 14.17 -12.98 21.56
N THR A 10 14.80 -13.53 20.52
CA THR A 10 14.58 -13.10 19.14
C THR A 10 13.24 -13.64 18.65
N ALA A 11 12.23 -12.78 18.61
CA ALA A 11 10.94 -13.10 18.02
C ALA A 11 11.02 -12.94 16.49
N VAL A 12 10.98 -14.05 15.75
CA VAL A 12 10.77 -14.04 14.30
C VAL A 12 9.27 -14.04 14.05
N ILE A 13 8.74 -12.90 13.58
CA ILE A 13 7.32 -12.76 13.26
C ILE A 13 7.09 -13.40 11.89
N VAL A 14 6.53 -14.62 11.87
CA VAL A 14 5.99 -15.22 10.65
C VAL A 14 4.67 -14.53 10.34
N MET A 15 4.68 -13.60 9.39
CA MET A 15 3.47 -12.96 8.90
C MET A 15 2.72 -13.94 7.99
N SER A 16 1.65 -14.53 8.52
CA SER A 16 0.70 -15.32 7.74
C SER A 16 0.04 -14.44 6.67
N SER A 17 0.49 -14.55 5.42
CA SER A 17 -0.13 -13.86 4.28
C SER A 17 -1.46 -14.55 3.94
N SER A 18 -2.56 -14.07 4.50
CA SER A 18 -3.89 -14.44 4.05
C SER A 18 -4.02 -14.11 2.55
N ALA A 19 -4.56 -15.06 1.79
CA ALA A 19 -4.56 -15.13 0.32
C ALA A 19 -5.44 -14.07 -0.38
N PHE A 20 -5.31 -12.79 -0.02
CA PHE A 20 -5.98 -11.65 -0.63
C PHE A 20 -4.98 -10.80 -1.40
N ALA A 21 -5.45 -10.03 -2.38
CA ALA A 21 -4.58 -9.04 -2.99
C ALA A 21 -4.34 -7.96 -1.93
N ASP A 22 -3.09 -7.73 -1.54
CA ASP A 22 -2.73 -6.72 -0.55
C ASP A 22 -2.30 -5.44 -1.27
N ILE A 23 -2.63 -4.30 -0.66
CA ILE A 23 -2.22 -2.99 -1.16
C ILE A 23 -1.39 -2.36 -0.05
N ARG A 24 -0.20 -1.89 -0.34
CA ARG A 24 0.61 -1.06 0.57
C ARG A 24 0.76 0.33 -0.02
N VAL A 25 0.62 1.34 0.81
CA VAL A 25 0.70 2.74 0.38
C VAL A 25 1.78 3.44 1.19
N ALA A 26 2.72 4.06 0.50
CA ALA A 26 3.75 4.92 1.07
C ALA A 26 3.53 6.35 0.56
N ASP A 27 3.13 7.21 1.49
CA ASP A 27 2.78 8.61 1.22
C ASP A 27 4.01 9.49 0.99
N THR A 28 3.91 10.43 0.04
CA THR A 28 4.94 11.42 -0.31
C THR A 28 4.30 12.80 -0.51
N HIS A 29 5.11 13.87 -0.57
CA HIS A 29 4.59 15.23 -0.74
C HIS A 29 3.78 15.42 -2.04
N ASN A 30 4.17 14.76 -3.14
CA ASN A 30 3.57 14.93 -4.47
C ASN A 30 2.65 13.76 -4.89
N GLY A 31 2.36 12.83 -3.99
CA GLY A 31 1.69 11.58 -4.37
C GLY A 31 1.88 10.45 -3.39
N ALA A 32 1.62 9.24 -3.85
CA ALA A 32 1.88 8.04 -3.08
C ALA A 32 2.43 6.91 -3.96
N TRP A 33 3.38 6.17 -3.40
CA TRP A 33 3.79 4.89 -3.94
C TRP A 33 2.81 3.81 -3.48
N VAL A 34 2.20 3.13 -4.43
CA VAL A 34 1.31 2.00 -4.16
C VAL A 34 2.00 0.73 -4.61
N THR A 35 2.06 -0.25 -3.72
CA THR A 35 2.51 -1.61 -4.02
C THR A 35 1.30 -2.54 -3.94
N VAL A 36 1.09 -3.33 -4.99
CA VAL A 36 0.02 -4.32 -5.06
C VAL A 36 0.68 -5.70 -5.11
N THR A 37 0.24 -6.58 -4.22
CA THR A 37 0.64 -7.98 -4.24
C THR A 37 -0.59 -8.86 -4.38
N GLU A 38 -0.44 -9.99 -5.05
CA GLU A 38 -1.45 -11.03 -5.16
C GLU A 38 -0.84 -12.36 -4.73
N ASN A 39 -1.45 -13.00 -3.73
CA ASN A 39 -0.97 -14.27 -3.16
C ASN A 39 0.50 -14.20 -2.70
N GLY A 40 0.92 -13.05 -2.16
CA GLY A 40 2.28 -12.80 -1.69
C GLY A 40 3.30 -12.45 -2.78
N GLN A 41 2.91 -12.51 -4.06
CA GLN A 41 3.76 -12.12 -5.20
C GLN A 41 3.43 -10.70 -5.68
N PRO A 42 4.39 -9.95 -6.23
CA PRO A 42 4.10 -8.66 -6.86
C PRO A 42 3.10 -8.80 -8.01
N ALA A 43 2.05 -7.98 -8.01
CA ALA A 43 1.02 -7.99 -9.05
C ALA A 43 1.37 -6.96 -10.12
N ALA A 44 2.05 -7.40 -11.19
CA ALA A 44 2.33 -6.56 -12.35
C ALA A 44 1.05 -6.24 -13.14
N ASN A 45 1.05 -5.11 -13.87
CA ASN A 45 -0.08 -4.64 -14.68
C ASN A 45 -1.42 -4.45 -13.93
N ALA A 46 -1.41 -4.50 -12.60
CA ALA A 46 -2.57 -4.23 -11.78
C ALA A 46 -3.00 -2.77 -11.96
N THR A 47 -4.30 -2.55 -12.16
CA THR A 47 -4.87 -1.23 -12.35
C THR A 47 -5.18 -0.61 -10.99
N VAL A 48 -4.56 0.51 -10.67
CA VAL A 48 -4.75 1.24 -9.41
C VAL A 48 -5.38 2.60 -9.67
N SER A 49 -6.39 2.95 -8.88
CA SER A 49 -7.09 4.23 -8.95
C SER A 49 -7.47 4.75 -7.56
N VAL A 50 -7.84 6.03 -7.50
CA VAL A 50 -8.29 6.69 -6.28
C VAL A 50 -9.80 6.91 -6.35
N ALA A 51 -10.52 6.47 -5.33
CA ALA A 51 -11.99 6.44 -5.36
C ALA A 51 -12.65 7.69 -4.75
N ASN A 52 -12.00 8.33 -3.78
CA ASN A 52 -12.59 9.41 -2.97
C ASN A 52 -11.96 10.79 -3.24
N VAL A 53 -11.23 10.93 -4.35
CA VAL A 53 -10.69 12.21 -4.82
C VAL A 53 -11.28 12.45 -6.21
N PRO A 54 -12.40 13.20 -6.33
CA PRO A 54 -13.12 13.35 -7.59
C PRO A 54 -12.31 14.05 -8.68
N GLN A 55 -11.32 14.87 -8.29
CA GLN A 55 -10.36 15.51 -9.21
C GLN A 55 -9.34 14.51 -9.79
N GLN A 56 -9.13 13.36 -9.13
CA GLN A 56 -8.18 12.33 -9.54
C GLN A 56 -8.92 11.08 -10.00
N ARG A 57 -9.31 11.06 -11.28
CA ARG A 57 -10.03 9.93 -11.93
C ARG A 57 -9.12 9.03 -12.75
N GLN A 58 -7.82 9.34 -12.80
CA GLN A 58 -6.88 8.55 -13.58
C GLN A 58 -6.59 7.20 -12.92
N SER A 59 -6.44 6.19 -13.76
CA SER A 59 -5.97 4.86 -13.36
C SER A 59 -4.53 4.67 -13.83
N TYR A 60 -3.75 3.98 -13.02
CA TYR A 60 -2.33 3.72 -13.27
C TYR A 60 -2.08 2.22 -13.23
N LYS A 61 -1.05 1.75 -13.93
CA LYS A 61 -0.67 0.34 -13.92
C LYS A 61 0.60 0.14 -13.11
N THR A 62 0.63 -0.94 -12.35
CA THR A 62 1.85 -1.37 -11.66
C THR A 62 2.89 -1.90 -12.63
N ASP A 63 4.15 -1.65 -12.29
CA ASP A 63 5.33 -2.21 -12.93
C ASP A 63 5.50 -3.71 -12.62
N GLU A 64 6.56 -4.32 -13.14
CA GLU A 64 6.91 -5.72 -12.90
C GLU A 64 7.11 -6.07 -11.41
N ASN A 65 7.41 -5.08 -10.57
CA ASN A 65 7.56 -5.22 -9.12
C ASN A 65 6.24 -4.95 -8.38
N GLY A 66 5.11 -4.85 -9.08
CA GLY A 66 3.82 -4.56 -8.49
C GLY A 66 3.71 -3.15 -7.91
N ARG A 67 4.57 -2.21 -8.34
CA ARG A 67 4.61 -0.84 -7.80
C ARG A 67 4.14 0.18 -8.82
N VAL A 68 3.50 1.22 -8.33
CA VAL A 68 3.09 2.37 -9.14
C VAL A 68 3.14 3.64 -8.32
N PHE A 69 3.57 4.73 -8.95
CA PHE A 69 3.44 6.05 -8.37
C PHE A 69 2.12 6.68 -8.79
N ILE A 70 1.33 7.14 -7.83
CA ILE A 70 0.09 7.87 -8.07
C ILE A 70 0.32 9.32 -7.67
N PRO A 71 0.43 10.24 -8.64
CA PRO A 71 0.53 11.66 -8.33
C PRO A 71 -0.74 12.11 -7.62
N LEU A 72 -0.59 12.84 -6.53
CA LEU A 72 -1.69 13.44 -5.79
C LEU A 72 -1.29 14.83 -5.38
N THR A 73 -2.13 15.80 -5.74
CA THR A 73 -2.04 17.18 -5.29
C THR A 73 -3.35 17.49 -4.58
N LEU A 74 -3.26 17.76 -3.27
CA LEU A 74 -4.41 18.02 -2.43
C LEU A 74 -4.14 19.28 -1.62
N GLU A 75 -5.15 20.14 -1.50
CA GLU A 75 -5.06 21.38 -0.69
C GLU A 75 -5.00 21.08 0.81
N ASN A 76 -5.57 19.95 1.24
CA ASN A 76 -5.70 19.61 2.66
C ASN A 76 -5.45 18.11 2.88
N SER A 77 -4.72 17.80 3.95
CA SER A 77 -4.48 16.43 4.43
C SER A 77 -5.79 15.68 4.65
N ARG A 78 -5.86 14.43 4.17
CA ARG A 78 -7.06 13.60 4.28
C ARG A 78 -6.76 12.12 4.01
N SER A 79 -7.67 11.25 4.40
CA SER A 79 -7.61 9.82 4.06
C SER A 79 -8.03 9.57 2.61
N ILE A 80 -7.19 8.86 1.86
CA ILE A 80 -7.37 8.52 0.46
C ILE A 80 -7.67 7.04 0.31
N LYS A 81 -8.71 6.71 -0.46
CA LYS A 81 -9.11 5.34 -0.77
C LYS A 81 -8.50 4.92 -2.11
N TYR A 82 -7.51 4.06 -2.04
CA TYR A 82 -6.91 3.39 -3.19
C TYR A 82 -7.69 2.12 -3.51
N LYS A 83 -7.93 1.87 -4.80
CA LYS A 83 -8.49 0.63 -5.30
C LYS A 83 -7.50 0.04 -6.29
N ALA A 84 -7.22 -1.24 -6.16
CA ALA A 84 -6.43 -1.99 -7.13
C ALA A 84 -7.27 -3.14 -7.69
N THR A 85 -7.14 -3.39 -8.99
CA THR A 85 -7.68 -4.56 -9.68
C THR A 85 -6.51 -5.27 -10.36
N THR A 86 -6.24 -6.51 -9.96
CA THR A 86 -5.20 -7.34 -10.59
C THR A 86 -5.66 -7.80 -11.97
N GLU A 87 -4.72 -8.31 -12.78
CA GLU A 87 -5.04 -8.85 -14.11
C GLU A 87 -6.02 -10.03 -14.04
N GLY A 88 -5.94 -10.84 -12.97
CA GLY A 88 -6.91 -11.91 -12.67
C GLY A 88 -8.29 -11.41 -12.23
N GLY A 89 -8.54 -10.09 -12.24
CA GLY A 89 -9.81 -9.48 -11.87
C GLY A 89 -10.04 -9.34 -10.37
N LYS A 90 -9.04 -9.65 -9.54
CA LYS A 90 -9.16 -9.55 -8.07
C LYS A 90 -9.11 -8.10 -7.65
N GLN A 91 -10.11 -7.67 -6.89
CA GLN A 91 -10.22 -6.30 -6.43
C GLN A 91 -9.82 -6.18 -4.96
N SER A 92 -9.04 -5.15 -4.66
CA SER A 92 -8.68 -4.76 -3.32
C SER A 92 -8.81 -3.26 -3.13
N SER A 93 -8.97 -2.83 -1.88
CA SER A 93 -8.95 -1.41 -1.56
C SER A 93 -8.31 -1.15 -0.21
N ARG A 94 -7.62 -0.01 -0.10
CA ARG A 94 -6.97 0.41 1.15
C ARG A 94 -7.10 1.92 1.34
N PHE A 95 -7.30 2.31 2.59
CA PHE A 95 -7.19 3.71 2.99
C PHE A 95 -5.76 4.02 3.44
N ALA A 96 -5.25 5.17 3.01
CA ALA A 96 -4.01 5.73 3.53
C ALA A 96 -4.15 7.23 3.70
N PHE A 97 -3.54 7.77 4.75
CA PHE A 97 -3.54 9.21 5.02
C PHE A 97 -2.50 9.90 4.14
N HIS A 98 -2.93 10.92 3.40
CA HIS A 98 -2.04 11.81 2.66
C HIS A 98 -1.90 13.12 3.44
N SER A 99 -0.67 13.50 3.76
CA SER A 99 -0.37 14.72 4.51
C SER A 99 0.22 15.80 3.61
N THR A 100 -0.35 17.00 3.65
CA THR A 100 0.16 18.17 2.91
C THR A 100 1.26 18.91 3.67
N ASN A 101 1.61 18.48 4.88
CA ASN A 101 2.61 19.09 5.76
C ASN A 101 3.92 18.28 5.84
N LYS A 102 4.31 17.57 4.78
CA LYS A 102 5.55 16.77 4.75
C LYS A 102 6.74 17.57 4.25
#